data_AF-A0A3N9N0V0-F1
#
_entry.id   AF-A0A3N9N0V0-F1
#
_cell.length_a   1.000
_cell.length_b   1.000
_cell.length_c   1.000
_cell.angle_alpha   90.00
_cell.angle_beta   90.00
_cell.angle_gamma   90.00
#
_symmetry.space_group_name_H-M   'P 1'
#
loop_
_entity.id
_entity.type
_entity.pdbx_description
1 polymer ?
#
loop_
_entity_poly.entity_id
_entity_poly.type
_entity_poly.pdbx_seq_one_letter_code
_entity_poly.pdbx_strand_id
1 'polypeptide(L)'
;MTSTTWEDIKKKVKGGVAIAADKTEEYAKIGKLKVDIVKINHNLDKAYANLGRAMHKLLSKSRKVDVTDNAQVKTLITKIDDLNKSVQAKEKEIESIKKESAAKTKKDVKKTETQEPKSTTAAPKKPAAKEAKK
;
A
#
# COMPACT_ATOMS: atom_id res chain seq x y z
N MET A 1 24.56 -33.23 -27.76
CA MET A 1 23.21 -32.70 -27.45
C MET A 1 23.16 -32.28 -25.98
N THR A 2 23.63 -31.09 -25.60
CA THR A 2 23.64 -30.65 -24.18
C THR A 2 23.46 -29.13 -23.98
N SER A 3 23.35 -28.31 -25.03
CA SER A 3 23.39 -26.84 -24.91
C SER A 3 22.09 -26.18 -24.40
N THR A 4 20.97 -26.91 -24.36
CA THR A 4 19.65 -26.31 -24.10
C THR A 4 19.40 -26.02 -22.62
N THR A 5 19.96 -26.82 -21.70
CA THR A 5 19.67 -26.71 -20.25
C THR A 5 20.32 -25.50 -19.59
N TRP A 6 21.54 -25.09 -20.01
CA TRP A 6 22.22 -23.92 -19.44
C TRP A 6 21.57 -22.59 -19.86
N GLU A 7 21.16 -22.49 -21.12
CA GLU A 7 20.48 -21.29 -21.64
C GLU A 7 19.10 -21.09 -21.01
N ASP A 8 18.37 -22.18 -20.73
CA ASP A 8 17.09 -22.13 -20.01
C ASP A 8 17.25 -21.64 -18.57
N ILE A 9 18.30 -22.10 -17.87
CA ILE A 9 18.62 -21.61 -16.51
C ILE A 9 18.95 -20.13 -16.56
N LYS A 10 19.80 -19.69 -17.50
CA LYS A 10 20.18 -18.28 -17.66
C LYS A 10 18.98 -17.39 -17.98
N LYS A 11 18.05 -17.86 -18.82
CA LYS A 11 16.77 -17.17 -19.10
C LYS A 11 15.89 -17.08 -17.87
N LYS A 12 15.72 -18.16 -17.10
CA LYS A 12 14.90 -18.15 -15.87
C LYS A 12 15.49 -17.22 -14.81
N VAL A 13 16.81 -17.22 -14.63
CA VAL A 13 17.50 -16.30 -13.70
C VAL A 13 17.31 -14.85 -14.14
N LYS A 14 17.56 -14.53 -15.42
CA LYS A 14 17.35 -13.17 -15.94
C LYS A 14 15.88 -12.71 -15.81
N GLY A 15 14.93 -13.59 -16.11
CA GLY A 15 13.50 -13.31 -15.97
C GLY A 15 13.09 -13.09 -14.50
N GLY A 16 13.58 -13.92 -13.59
CA GLY A 16 13.34 -13.78 -12.15
C GLY A 16 13.90 -12.48 -11.57
N VAL A 17 15.11 -12.09 -11.99
CA VAL A 17 15.74 -10.83 -11.57
C VAL A 17 14.95 -9.62 -12.08
N ALA A 18 14.51 -9.63 -13.34
CA ALA A 18 13.69 -8.55 -13.89
C ALA A 18 12.35 -8.39 -13.14
N ILE A 19 11.65 -9.49 -12.88
CA ILE A 19 10.38 -9.48 -12.13
C ILE A 19 10.59 -8.97 -10.69
N ALA A 20 11.69 -9.34 -10.04
CA ALA A 20 12.02 -8.87 -8.71
C ALA A 20 12.33 -7.36 -8.68
N ALA A 21 13.05 -6.86 -9.70
CA ALA A 21 13.35 -5.43 -9.84
C ALA A 21 12.07 -4.61 -10.03
N ASP A 22 11.19 -5.02 -10.96
CA ASP A 22 9.91 -4.34 -11.21
C ASP A 22 9.03 -4.29 -9.96
N LYS A 23 8.90 -5.43 -9.26
CA LYS A 23 8.16 -5.48 -7.99
C LYS A 23 8.77 -4.57 -6.93
N THR A 24 10.10 -4.53 -6.84
CA THR A 24 10.81 -3.67 -5.87
C THR A 24 10.54 -2.20 -6.16
N GLU A 25 10.55 -1.79 -7.42
CA GLU A 25 10.22 -0.42 -7.83
C GLU A 25 8.77 -0.05 -7.48
N GLU A 26 7.82 -0.96 -7.72
CA GLU A 26 6.41 -0.79 -7.36
C GLU A 26 6.23 -0.67 -5.83
N TYR A 27 6.90 -1.51 -5.04
CA TYR A 27 6.90 -1.41 -3.58
C TYR A 27 7.53 -0.10 -3.09
N ALA A 28 8.61 0.37 -3.72
CA ALA A 28 9.23 1.65 -3.39
C ALA A 28 8.27 2.84 -3.66
N LYS A 29 7.58 2.82 -4.80
CA LYS A 29 6.54 3.82 -5.15
C LYS A 29 5.42 3.84 -4.12
N ILE A 30 4.86 2.67 -3.78
CA ILE A 30 3.83 2.55 -2.73
C ILE A 30 4.36 3.02 -1.37
N GLY A 31 5.60 2.70 -1.04
CA GLY A 31 6.25 3.13 0.19
C GLY A 31 6.30 4.65 0.31
N LYS A 32 6.73 5.35 -0.75
CA LYS A 32 6.74 6.82 -0.82
C LYS A 32 5.34 7.40 -0.62
N LEU A 33 4.33 6.88 -1.32
CA LEU A 33 2.94 7.34 -1.20
C LEU A 33 2.40 7.14 0.22
N LYS A 34 2.75 6.04 0.89
CA LYS A 34 2.36 5.81 2.30
C LYS A 34 3.00 6.81 3.26
N VAL A 35 4.29 7.11 3.09
CA VAL A 35 4.97 8.14 3.89
C VAL A 35 4.29 9.50 3.71
N ASP A 36 3.93 9.85 2.47
CA ASP A 36 3.17 11.07 2.19
C ASP A 36 1.82 11.07 2.90
N ILE A 37 1.07 9.96 2.87
CA ILE A 37 -0.21 9.83 3.58
C ILE A 37 -0.01 10.05 5.09
N VAL A 38 1.01 9.44 5.70
CA VAL A 38 1.32 9.64 7.13
C VAL A 38 1.58 11.12 7.44
N LYS A 39 2.33 11.82 6.57
CA LYS A 39 2.57 13.26 6.72
C LYS A 39 1.28 14.09 6.58
N ILE A 40 0.40 13.74 5.65
CA ILE A 40 -0.88 14.41 5.44
C ILE A 40 -1.81 14.16 6.64
N ASN A 41 -1.87 12.93 7.15
CA ASN A 41 -2.67 12.58 8.34
C ASN A 41 -2.20 13.37 9.57
N HIS A 42 -0.89 13.49 9.77
CA HIS A 42 -0.37 14.34 10.85
C HIS A 42 -0.78 15.83 10.69
N ASN A 43 -0.88 16.32 9.45
CA ASN A 43 -1.39 17.67 9.19
C ASN A 43 -2.91 17.78 9.40
N LEU A 44 -3.67 16.72 9.12
CA LEU A 44 -5.10 16.60 9.45
C LEU A 44 -5.31 16.68 10.96
N ASP A 45 -4.55 15.91 11.75
CA ASP A 45 -4.62 15.93 13.21
C ASP A 45 -4.38 17.35 13.75
N LYS A 46 -3.37 18.03 13.22
CA LYS A 46 -3.09 19.44 13.55
C LYS A 46 -4.26 20.37 13.17
N ALA A 47 -4.85 20.17 12.00
CA ALA A 47 -5.98 20.98 11.54
C ALA A 47 -7.21 20.78 12.41
N TYR A 48 -7.55 19.53 12.76
CA TYR A 48 -8.64 19.20 13.69
C TYR A 48 -8.39 19.76 15.09
N ALA A 49 -7.17 19.62 15.63
CA ALA A 49 -6.83 20.20 16.93
C ALA A 49 -6.97 21.73 16.93
N ASN A 50 -6.58 22.39 15.83
CA ASN A 50 -6.74 23.84 15.69
C ASN A 50 -8.21 24.26 15.53
N LEU A 51 -9.02 23.46 14.82
CA LEU A 51 -10.46 23.67 14.73
C LEU A 51 -11.13 23.54 16.09
N GLY A 52 -10.80 22.50 16.86
CA GLY A 52 -11.28 22.32 18.22
C GLY A 52 -10.90 23.49 19.13
N ARG A 53 -9.64 23.96 19.06
CA ARG A 53 -9.20 25.15 19.79
C ARG A 53 -9.95 26.42 19.38
N ALA A 54 -10.16 26.62 18.09
CA ALA A 54 -10.91 27.74 17.55
C ALA A 54 -12.34 27.74 18.07
N MET A 55 -13.00 26.58 18.00
CA MET A 55 -14.37 26.38 18.46
C MET A 55 -14.50 26.61 19.97
N HIS A 56 -13.61 26.01 20.76
CA HIS A 56 -13.59 26.20 22.21
C HIS A 56 -13.42 27.68 22.59
N LYS A 57 -12.50 28.40 21.94
CA LYS A 57 -12.29 29.85 22.16
C LYS A 57 -13.53 30.67 21.78
N LEU A 58 -14.23 30.27 20.72
CA LEU A 58 -15.40 30.97 20.23
C LEU A 58 -16.59 30.80 21.20
N LEU A 59 -16.84 29.57 21.65
CA LEU A 59 -17.95 29.23 22.56
C LEU A 59 -17.70 29.69 24.00
N SER A 60 -16.45 29.70 24.45
CA SER A 60 -16.11 30.16 25.81
C SER A 60 -16.26 31.68 26.00
N LYS A 61 -16.22 32.47 24.92
CA LYS A 61 -16.30 33.93 24.99
C LYS A 61 -17.71 34.51 24.88
N SER A 62 -18.64 33.81 24.23
CA SER A 62 -20.03 34.28 24.08
C SER A 62 -20.99 33.11 23.82
N ARG A 63 -22.16 33.13 24.49
CA ARG A 63 -23.18 32.08 24.40
C ARG A 63 -23.99 32.08 23.09
N LYS A 64 -23.91 33.17 22.31
CA LYS A 64 -24.53 33.35 21.01
C LYS A 64 -23.46 33.78 20.01
N VAL A 65 -22.73 32.83 19.46
CA VAL A 65 -21.81 33.08 18.34
C VAL A 65 -22.20 32.21 17.17
N ASP A 66 -22.36 32.83 16.01
CA ASP A 66 -22.49 32.09 14.77
C ASP A 66 -21.11 31.55 14.35
N VAL A 67 -20.94 30.25 14.57
CA VAL A 67 -19.72 29.51 14.25
C VAL A 67 -19.54 29.42 12.74
N THR A 68 -20.65 29.36 12.03
CA THR A 68 -20.72 29.16 10.59
C THR A 68 -20.14 30.35 9.84
N ASP A 69 -20.18 31.56 10.40
CA ASP A 69 -19.62 32.76 9.79
C ASP A 69 -18.22 33.15 10.25
N ASN A 70 -17.63 32.36 11.15
CA ASN A 70 -16.28 32.61 11.58
C ASN A 70 -15.26 32.25 10.48
N ALA A 71 -14.55 33.26 9.96
CA ALA A 71 -13.57 33.07 8.88
C ALA A 71 -12.47 32.04 9.22
N GLN A 72 -11.98 32.03 10.47
CA GLN A 72 -10.96 31.07 10.90
C GLN A 72 -11.50 29.63 10.89
N VAL A 73 -12.75 29.44 11.29
CA VAL A 73 -13.43 28.13 11.23
C VAL A 73 -13.60 27.68 9.78
N LYS A 74 -14.11 28.55 8.90
CA LYS A 74 -14.26 28.26 7.45
C LYS A 74 -12.93 27.81 6.84
N THR A 75 -11.84 28.55 7.07
CA THR A 75 -10.51 28.21 6.56
C THR A 75 -10.00 26.85 7.06
N LEU A 76 -10.24 26.52 8.33
CA LEU A 76 -9.83 25.23 8.89
C LEU A 76 -10.62 24.06 8.30
N ILE A 77 -11.92 24.24 8.06
CA ILE A 77 -12.77 23.24 7.39
C ILE A 77 -12.29 23.02 5.96
N THR A 78 -12.10 24.08 5.16
CA THR A 78 -11.59 23.95 3.79
C THR A 78 -10.24 23.24 3.75
N LYS A 79 -9.34 23.57 4.68
CA LYS A 79 -8.05 22.88 4.80
C LYS A 79 -8.19 21.39 5.10
N ILE A 80 -9.11 21.02 5.99
CA ILE A 80 -9.40 19.61 6.32
C ILE A 80 -9.92 18.89 5.07
N ASP A 81 -10.85 19.49 4.34
CA ASP A 81 -11.41 18.91 3.12
C ASP A 81 -10.35 18.68 2.04
N ASP A 82 -9.46 19.65 1.83
CA ASP A 82 -8.38 19.53 0.86
C ASP A 82 -7.36 18.46 1.25
N LEU A 83 -7.01 18.36 2.53
CA LEU A 83 -6.14 17.30 3.03
C LEU A 83 -6.79 15.92 2.86
N ASN A 84 -8.09 15.78 3.16
CA ASN A 84 -8.84 14.54 2.97
C ASN A 84 -8.88 14.12 1.49
N LYS A 85 -9.14 15.06 0.57
CA LYS A 85 -9.06 14.79 -0.88
C LYS A 85 -7.67 14.33 -1.28
N SER A 86 -6.61 14.92 -0.71
CA SER A 86 -5.23 14.54 -0.98
C SER A 86 -4.92 13.10 -0.51
N VAL A 87 -5.40 12.71 0.67
CA VAL A 87 -5.29 11.32 1.17
C VAL A 87 -5.99 10.37 0.19
N GLN A 88 -7.25 10.63 -0.14
CA GLN A 88 -8.02 9.77 -1.04
C GLN A 88 -7.38 9.64 -2.43
N ALA A 89 -6.80 10.71 -2.97
CA ALA A 89 -6.10 10.67 -4.25
C ALA A 89 -4.88 9.73 -4.19
N LYS A 90 -4.08 9.82 -3.13
CA LYS A 90 -2.91 8.94 -2.93
C LYS A 90 -3.31 7.48 -2.68
N GLU A 91 -4.39 7.24 -1.96
CA GLU A 91 -4.92 5.89 -1.75
C GLU A 91 -5.39 5.26 -3.06
N LYS A 92 -6.09 6.03 -3.91
CA LYS A 92 -6.47 5.58 -5.26
C LYS A 92 -5.26 5.29 -6.13
N GLU A 93 -4.20 6.10 -6.04
CA GLU A 93 -2.94 5.86 -6.76
C GLU A 93 -2.29 4.54 -6.32
N ILE A 94 -2.22 4.28 -5.00
CA ILE A 94 -1.74 3.00 -4.47
C ILE A 94 -2.58 1.83 -4.99
N GLU A 95 -3.90 1.99 -5.06
CA GLU A 95 -4.80 0.96 -5.57
C GLU A 95 -4.59 0.71 -7.07
N SER A 96 -4.37 1.76 -7.88
CA SER A 96 -4.04 1.64 -9.30
C SER A 96 -2.76 0.85 -9.50
N ILE A 97 -1.68 1.21 -8.78
CA ILE A 97 -0.39 0.52 -8.86
C ILE A 97 -0.58 -0.96 -8.55
N LYS A 98 -1.28 -1.31 -7.46
CA LYS A 98 -1.56 -2.70 -7.09
C LYS A 98 -2.35 -3.47 -8.17
N LYS A 99 -3.34 -2.83 -8.79
CA LYS A 99 -4.15 -3.44 -9.86
C LYS A 99 -3.31 -3.67 -11.12
N GLU A 100 -2.46 -2.72 -11.49
CA GLU A 100 -1.52 -2.84 -12.61
C GLU A 100 -0.52 -3.99 -12.39
N SER A 101 0.06 -4.11 -11.19
CA SER A 101 0.96 -5.21 -10.81
C SER A 101 0.27 -6.58 -10.93
N ALA A 102 -0.97 -6.68 -10.45
CA ALA A 102 -1.75 -7.91 -10.52
C ALA A 102 -2.08 -8.30 -11.97
N ALA A 103 -2.34 -7.31 -12.83
CA ALA A 103 -2.60 -7.54 -14.25
C ALA A 103 -1.35 -7.99 -15.03
N LYS A 104 -0.17 -7.43 -14.73
CA LYS A 104 1.12 -7.85 -15.32
C LYS A 104 1.44 -9.29 -14.96
N THR A 105 1.34 -9.64 -13.68
CA THR A 105 1.63 -11.00 -13.17
C THR A 105 0.77 -12.07 -13.86
N LYS A 106 -0.50 -11.78 -14.19
CA LYS A 106 -1.38 -12.72 -14.92
C LYS A 106 -1.01 -12.92 -16.40
N LYS A 107 -0.38 -11.93 -17.06
CA LYS A 107 0.05 -12.05 -18.45
C LYS A 107 1.33 -12.87 -18.59
N ASP A 108 2.24 -12.80 -17.62
CA ASP A 108 3.49 -13.54 -17.63
C ASP A 108 3.32 -15.05 -17.36
N VAL A 109 2.32 -15.43 -16.54
CA VAL A 109 2.00 -16.85 -16.30
C VAL A 109 1.45 -17.52 -17.57
N LYS A 110 0.62 -16.81 -18.36
CA LYS A 110 0.02 -17.36 -19.60
C LYS A 110 1.02 -17.61 -20.73
N LYS A 111 2.22 -17.01 -20.69
CA LYS A 111 3.29 -17.27 -21.68
C LYS A 111 4.09 -18.54 -21.38
N THR A 112 3.88 -19.17 -20.22
CA THR A 112 4.66 -20.34 -19.76
C THR A 112 3.85 -21.64 -19.73
N GLU A 113 2.54 -21.59 -20.02
CA GLU A 113 1.65 -22.77 -20.10
C GLU A 113 1.49 -23.25 -21.55
N THR A 114 2.57 -23.73 -22.17
CA THR A 114 2.44 -24.81 -23.16
C THR A 114 3.47 -25.87 -22.80
N GLN A 115 2.95 -26.93 -22.16
CA GLN A 115 3.54 -28.25 -21.83
C GLN A 115 3.67 -28.51 -20.32
N GLU A 116 2.57 -29.00 -19.73
CA GLU A 116 2.63 -29.92 -18.58
C GLU A 116 3.48 -31.16 -18.95
N PRO A 117 4.14 -31.79 -17.96
CA PRO A 117 3.49 -32.97 -17.41
C PRO A 117 3.35 -32.92 -15.88
N LYS A 118 2.20 -33.42 -15.44
CA LYS A 118 1.79 -33.72 -14.06
C LYS A 118 2.74 -34.71 -13.37
N SER A 119 2.88 -34.55 -12.04
CA SER A 119 3.13 -35.55 -10.98
C SER A 119 4.19 -35.04 -10.00
N THR A 120 4.16 -35.13 -8.66
CA THR A 120 3.19 -35.55 -7.63
C THR A 120 3.87 -35.20 -6.28
N THR A 121 3.12 -34.62 -5.34
CA THR A 121 3.21 -34.76 -3.86
C THR A 121 4.53 -34.53 -3.09
N ALA A 122 4.50 -33.63 -2.10
CA ALA A 122 4.54 -34.02 -0.68
C ALA A 122 4.50 -32.79 0.26
N ALA A 123 3.37 -32.62 0.93
CA ALA A 123 3.29 -31.88 2.19
C ALA A 123 4.15 -32.58 3.25
N PRO A 124 4.98 -31.88 4.04
CA PRO A 124 5.62 -32.51 5.19
C PRO A 124 4.64 -32.55 6.36
N LYS A 125 4.15 -33.76 6.66
CA LYS A 125 3.57 -34.12 7.95
C LYS A 125 4.64 -33.95 9.03
N LYS A 126 4.34 -33.13 10.05
CA LYS A 126 5.12 -32.99 11.28
C LYS A 126 5.16 -34.34 12.03
N PRO A 127 6.32 -34.95 12.32
CA PRO A 127 6.38 -36.10 13.19
C PRO A 127 6.19 -35.68 14.64
N ALA A 128 5.32 -36.40 15.35
CA ALA A 128 5.28 -36.43 16.80
C ALA A 128 6.56 -37.10 17.33
N ALA A 129 7.22 -36.48 18.31
CA ALA A 129 8.19 -37.14 19.17
C ALA A 129 7.74 -36.93 20.62
N LYS A 130 7.43 -38.05 21.27
CA LYS A 130 7.14 -38.17 22.71
C LYS A 130 8.43 -37.99 23.52
N GLU A 131 8.24 -37.36 24.68
CA GLU A 131 8.84 -37.60 26.00
C GLU A 131 10.24 -38.23 26.10
N ALA A 132 11.15 -37.50 26.76
CA ALA A 132 12.12 -38.09 27.67
C ALA A 132 12.54 -37.09 28.78
N LYS A 133 12.24 -37.49 30.02
CA LYS A 133 12.93 -37.21 31.28
C LYS A 133 12.75 -35.84 31.95
N LYS A 134 11.92 -35.84 33.00
CA LYS A 134 12.39 -35.44 34.33
C LYS A 134 11.77 -36.34 35.40
#